data_AF-A0A7W8AP69-F1
#
_entry.id   AF-A0A7W8AP69-F1
#
_cell.length_a   1.000
_cell.length_b   1.000
_cell.length_c   1.000
_cell.angle_alpha   90.00
_cell.angle_beta   90.00
_cell.angle_gamma   90.00
#
_symmetry.space_group_name_H-M   'P 1'
#
loop_
_entity.id
_entity.type
_entity.pdbx_description
1 polymer ?
#
loop_
_entity_poly.entity_id
_entity_poly.type
_entity_poly.pdbx_seq_one_letter_code
_entity_poly.pdbx_strand_id
1 'polypeptide(L)'
;MRYPFCTDLSDKALGITLFQDFECEVDVSLIWDNGEPVLEVNAVYVDGANLSRGEGVSMNLASKLAGLAESNDALLTRVIEDSETPLRRAA
;
A
#
# COMPACT_ATOMS: atom_id res chain seq x y z
N MET A 1 3.13 -3.10 -9.00
CA MET A 1 3.96 -4.16 -8.37
C MET A 1 3.32 -4.53 -7.05
N ARG A 2 3.23 -5.80 -6.68
CA ARG A 2 2.58 -6.21 -5.42
C ARG A 2 3.56 -6.31 -4.26
N TYR A 3 3.20 -5.72 -3.13
CA TYR A 3 3.99 -5.76 -1.90
C TYR A 3 3.11 -6.16 -0.71
N PRO A 4 3.65 -6.96 0.24
CA PRO A 4 3.01 -7.18 1.52
C PRO A 4 3.03 -5.88 2.33
N PHE A 5 1.90 -5.57 2.95
CA PHE A 5 1.68 -4.41 3.78
C PHE A 5 1.00 -4.83 5.08
N CYS A 6 1.53 -4.37 6.21
CA CYS A 6 0.97 -4.62 7.53
C CYS A 6 0.74 -3.28 8.23
N THR A 7 -0.44 -3.06 8.77
CA THR A 7 -0.80 -1.80 9.42
C THR A 7 -1.89 -1.97 10.46
N ASP A 8 -2.01 -0.99 11.36
CA ASP A 8 -3.12 -0.91 12.30
C ASP A 8 -4.30 -0.14 11.70
N LEU A 9 -5.50 -0.66 11.89
CA LEU A 9 -6.74 0.03 11.51
C LEU A 9 -7.35 0.67 12.75
N SER A 10 -7.18 1.98 12.90
CA SER A 10 -7.74 2.73 14.02
C SER A 10 -8.95 3.58 13.63
N ASP A 11 -9.87 3.76 14.58
CA ASP A 11 -10.89 4.81 14.56
C ASP A 11 -10.32 6.03 15.30
N LYS A 12 -9.97 7.07 14.53
CA LYS A 12 -9.36 8.29 15.07
C LYS A 12 -10.34 9.14 15.89
N ALA A 13 -11.65 9.06 15.60
CA ALA A 13 -12.65 9.84 16.33
C ALA A 13 -12.90 9.25 17.72
N LEU A 14 -12.84 7.92 17.83
CA LEU A 14 -13.00 7.19 19.08
C LEU A 14 -11.68 6.98 19.83
N GLY A 15 -10.53 7.18 19.17
CA GLY A 15 -9.20 6.98 19.76
C GLY A 15 -8.86 5.51 20.02
N ILE A 16 -9.45 4.58 19.27
CA ILE A 16 -9.28 3.14 19.44
C ILE A 16 -8.65 2.48 18.21
N THR A 17 -7.94 1.38 18.41
CA THR A 17 -7.53 0.48 17.32
C THR A 17 -8.58 -0.61 17.16
N LEU A 18 -9.15 -0.72 15.96
CA LEU A 18 -10.17 -1.70 15.61
C LEU A 18 -9.54 -3.05 15.25
N PHE A 19 -8.46 -3.02 14.48
CA PHE A 19 -7.67 -4.20 14.10
C PHE A 19 -6.20 -3.86 14.23
N GLN A 20 -5.46 -4.72 14.94
CA GLN A 20 -4.01 -4.65 15.05
C GLN A 20 -3.38 -5.57 14.01
N ASP A 21 -2.21 -5.18 13.50
CA ASP A 21 -1.40 -5.99 12.59
C ASP A 21 -2.21 -6.54 11.40
N PHE A 22 -3.02 -5.68 10.78
CA PHE A 22 -3.83 -6.06 9.64
C PHE A 22 -2.92 -6.28 8.42
N GLU A 23 -2.82 -7.55 7.99
CA GLU A 23 -2.00 -7.97 6.85
C GLU A 23 -2.80 -7.92 5.55
N CYS A 24 -2.22 -7.30 4.52
CA CYS A 24 -2.75 -7.26 3.17
C CYS A 24 -1.64 -7.16 2.12
N GLU A 25 -2.01 -7.19 0.85
CA GLU A 25 -1.11 -6.87 -0.25
C GLU A 25 -1.59 -5.62 -0.97
N VAL A 26 -0.66 -4.76 -1.36
CA VAL A 26 -0.94 -3.54 -2.14
C VAL A 26 -0.23 -3.61 -3.48
N ASP A 27 -0.96 -3.32 -4.56
CA ASP A 27 -0.39 -3.15 -5.89
C ASP A 27 -0.09 -1.68 -6.12
N VAL A 28 1.20 -1.35 -6.22
CA VAL A 28 1.69 0.02 -6.24
C VAL A 28 2.40 0.38 -7.53
N SER A 29 2.31 1.65 -7.89
CA SER A 29 3.11 2.32 -8.91
C SER A 29 4.05 3.30 -8.22
N LEU A 30 5.32 3.34 -8.65
CA LEU A 30 6.24 4.41 -8.29
C LEU A 30 6.11 5.52 -9.34
N ILE A 31 5.66 6.69 -8.90
CA ILE A 31 5.54 7.88 -9.74
C ILE A 31 6.46 8.98 -9.21
N TRP A 32 6.71 10.00 -10.04
CA TRP A 32 7.53 11.15 -9.67
C TRP A 32 6.66 12.40 -9.74
N ASP A 33 6.43 13.06 -8.61
CA ASP A 33 5.69 14.30 -8.52
C ASP A 33 6.64 15.43 -8.07
N ASN A 34 6.78 16.47 -8.89
CA ASN A 34 7.72 17.58 -8.68
C ASN A 34 9.17 17.17 -8.37
N GLY A 35 9.61 16.02 -8.90
CA GLY A 35 10.97 15.49 -8.69
C GLY A 35 11.13 14.64 -7.43
N GLU A 36 10.07 14.45 -6.65
CA GLU A 36 10.05 13.57 -5.48
C GLU A 36 9.35 12.24 -5.83
N PRO A 37 9.86 11.09 -5.37
CA PRO A 37 9.23 9.80 -5.58
C PRO A 37 7.99 9.66 -4.69
N VAL A 38 6.87 9.26 -5.28
CA VAL A 38 5.59 9.07 -4.58
C VAL A 38 5.03 7.69 -4.92
N LEU A 39 4.42 7.05 -3.93
CA LEU A 39 3.67 5.81 -4.13
C LEU A 39 2.23 6.14 -4.51
N GLU A 40 1.74 5.46 -5.54
CA GLU A 40 0.33 5.41 -5.90
C GLU A 40 -0.16 3.96 -5.75
N VAL A 41 -1.23 3.73 -4.99
CA VAL A 41 -1.81 2.40 -4.81
C VAL A 41 -2.92 2.17 -5.84
N ASN A 42 -2.68 1.24 -6.76
CA ASN A 42 -3.62 0.86 -7.81
C ASN A 42 -4.74 -0.08 -7.30
N ALA A 43 -4.40 -0.96 -6.36
CA ALA A 43 -5.34 -1.93 -5.80
C ALA A 43 -4.87 -2.48 -4.45
N VAL A 44 -5.83 -2.89 -3.63
CA VAL A 44 -5.60 -3.56 -2.34
C VAL A 44 -6.18 -4.97 -2.38
N TYR A 45 -5.42 -5.94 -1.87
CA TYR A 45 -5.78 -7.34 -1.84
C TYR A 45 -5.75 -7.88 -0.41
N VAL A 46 -6.75 -8.66 -0.03
CA VAL A 46 -6.81 -9.42 1.23
C VAL A 46 -7.13 -10.85 0.87
N ASP A 47 -6.35 -11.80 1.36
CA ASP A 47 -6.44 -13.22 1.01
C ASP A 47 -6.44 -13.46 -0.52
N GLY A 48 -5.68 -12.65 -1.26
CA GLY A 48 -5.61 -12.69 -2.73
C GLY A 48 -6.80 -12.09 -3.48
N ALA A 49 -7.87 -11.67 -2.79
CA ALA A 49 -9.03 -11.03 -3.38
C ALA A 49 -8.85 -9.51 -3.50
N ASN A 50 -9.20 -8.91 -4.65
CA ASN A 50 -9.08 -7.47 -4.88
C ASN A 50 -10.25 -6.71 -4.25
N LEU A 51 -10.01 -6.06 -3.10
CA LEU A 51 -11.01 -5.30 -2.36
C LEU A 51 -11.37 -3.98 -3.05
N SER A 52 -10.45 -3.42 -3.85
CA SER A 52 -10.71 -2.20 -4.65
C SER A 52 -11.77 -2.42 -5.73
N ARG A 53 -12.12 -3.67 -6.05
CA ARG A 53 -13.23 -4.06 -6.93
C ARG A 53 -14.45 -4.60 -6.17
N GLY A 54 -14.41 -4.60 -4.84
CA GLY A 54 -15.49 -5.08 -3.99
C GLY A 54 -16.65 -4.08 -3.88
N GLU A 55 -17.65 -4.46 -3.09
CA GLU A 55 -18.81 -3.60 -2.79
C GLU A 55 -18.50 -2.63 -1.64
N GLY A 56 -19.42 -1.71 -1.34
CA GLY A 56 -19.18 -0.48 -0.56
C GLY A 56 -18.24 -0.59 0.66
N VAL A 57 -18.44 -1.58 1.53
CA VAL A 57 -17.57 -1.75 2.72
C VAL A 57 -16.14 -2.17 2.33
N SER A 58 -16.00 -3.11 1.40
CA SER A 58 -14.70 -3.57 0.90
C SER A 58 -13.96 -2.44 0.19
N MET A 59 -14.65 -1.65 -0.63
CA MET A 59 -14.06 -0.51 -1.33
C MET A 59 -13.63 0.58 -0.35
N ASN A 60 -14.44 0.88 0.66
CA ASN A 60 -14.08 1.83 1.71
C ASN A 60 -12.84 1.39 2.49
N LEU A 61 -12.75 0.10 2.83
CA LEU A 61 -11.58 -0.48 3.48
C LEU A 61 -10.35 -0.40 2.57
N ALA A 62 -10.49 -0.74 1.28
CA ALA A 62 -9.41 -0.63 0.31
C ALA A 62 -8.89 0.80 0.19
N SER A 63 -9.76 1.81 0.08
CA SER A 63 -9.34 3.22 0.00
C SER A 63 -8.60 3.68 1.26
N LYS A 64 -9.02 3.20 2.43
CA LYS A 64 -8.33 3.53 3.70
C LYS A 64 -6.94 2.88 3.76
N LEU A 65 -6.84 1.61 3.39
CA LEU A 65 -5.56 0.89 3.34
C LEU A 65 -4.61 1.48 2.29
N ALA A 66 -5.14 1.87 1.13
CA ALA A 66 -4.38 2.55 0.09
C ALA A 66 -3.75 3.84 0.62
N GLY A 67 -4.53 4.72 1.25
CA GLY A 67 -3.99 5.96 1.81
C GLY A 67 -2.94 5.74 2.90
N LEU A 68 -3.09 4.69 3.72
CA LEU A 68 -2.07 4.33 4.72
C LEU A 68 -0.77 3.85 4.04
N ALA A 69 -0.88 3.02 3.01
CA ALA A 69 0.25 2.50 2.26
C ALA A 69 0.98 3.59 1.46
N GLU A 70 0.25 4.53 0.84
CA GLU A 70 0.83 5.67 0.10
C GLU A 70 1.64 6.59 1.02
N SER A 71 1.21 6.74 2.28
CA SER A 71 1.95 7.50 3.30
C SER A 71 3.05 6.72 4.03
N ASN A 72 3.36 5.48 3.60
CA ASN A 72 4.30 4.62 4.30
C ASN A 72 5.72 4.73 3.71
N ASP A 73 6.60 5.47 4.39
CA ASP A 73 7.98 5.70 3.96
C ASP A 73 8.80 4.41 3.80
N ALA A 74 8.56 3.41 4.66
CA ALA A 74 9.26 2.14 4.59
C ALA A 74 8.87 1.35 3.34
N LEU A 75 7.59 1.40 2.95
CA LEU A 75 7.11 0.83 1.70
C LEU A 75 7.69 1.57 0.50
N LEU A 76 7.69 2.91 0.52
CA LEU A 76 8.25 3.73 -0.56
C LEU A 76 9.73 3.40 -0.78
N THR A 77 10.51 3.32 0.30
CA THR A 77 11.93 2.98 0.26
C THR A 77 12.16 1.62 -0.41
N ARG A 78 11.41 0.59 0.00
CA ARG A 78 11.50 -0.75 -0.61
C ARG A 78 11.17 -0.76 -2.10
N VAL A 79 10.13 -0.02 -2.50
CA VAL A 79 9.71 0.07 -3.90
C VAL A 79 10.78 0.77 -4.75
N ILE A 80 11.42 1.82 -4.23
CA ILE A 80 12.53 2.50 -4.90
C ILE A 80 13.70 1.52 -5.09
N GLU A 81 14.13 0.84 -4.03
CA GLU A 81 15.24 -0.12 -4.08
C GLU A 81 15.00 -1.22 -5.12
N ASP A 82 13.80 -1.80 -5.14
CA ASP A 82 13.43 -2.84 -6.11
C ASP A 82 13.36 -2.29 -7.55
N SER A 83 12.97 -1.02 -7.72
CA SER A 83 12.93 -0.35 -9.04
C SER A 83 14.32 -0.01 -9.60
N GLU A 84 15.32 0.20 -8.75
CA GLU A 84 16.72 0.46 -9.14
C GLU A 84 17.53 -0.84 -9.37
N THR A 85 17.09 -1.95 -8.77
CA THR A 85 17.73 -3.26 -8.86
C THR A 85 17.74 -3.95 -10.26
N PRO A 86 16.94 -3.59 -11.30
CA PRO A 86 17.01 -4.24 -12.61
C PRO A 86 18.36 -4.10 -13.34
N LEU A 87 19.18 -3.10 -12.98
CA LEU A 87 20.46 -2.82 -13.66
C LEU A 87 21.66 -3.65 -13.14
N ARG A 88 21.56 -4.32 -11.99
CA ARG A 88 22.72 -5.00 -11.36
C ARG A 88 22.84 -6.50 -11.65
N ARG A 89 21.88 -7.12 -12.33
CA ARG A 89 21.90 -8.58 -12.61
C ARG A 89 22.31 -8.96 -14.04
N ALA A 90 22.67 -7.98 -14.87
CA ALA A 90 23.05 -8.19 -16.28
C ALA A 90 24.49 -7.72 -16.60
N ALA A 91 25.43 -7.89 -15.67
CA ALA A 91 26.87 -7.66 -15.90
C ALA A 91 27.68 -8.88 -15.47
#